data_AF-A0A6P1BY33-F1
#
_entry.id   AF-A0A6P1BY33-F1
#
_cell.length_a   1.000
_cell.length_b   1.000
_cell.length_c   1.000
_cell.angle_alpha   90.00
_cell.angle_beta   90.00
_cell.angle_gamma   90.00
#
_symmetry.space_group_name_H-M   'P 1'
#
loop_
_entity.id
_entity.type
_entity.pdbx_description
1 polymer ?
#
loop_
_entity_poly.entity_id
_entity_poly.type
_entity_poly.pdbx_seq_one_letter_code
_entity_poly.pdbx_strand_id
1 'polypeptide(L)'
;DEEQTVLHPPVQLQISGMTCAACATTIVKRLSRIDGVHASVNFASERATVTGMGVKDAIAAVKDAGYTAALLSDIDLAAEAERRITMLRRRLIVAVLLTLPLMDIGLVLALEPQLRFPAWDWLLVSLS
;
A
#
# COMPACT_ATOMS: atom_id res chain seq x y z
N ASP A 1 -38.82 -16.28 -12.67
CA ASP A 1 -37.49 -16.65 -12.17
C ASP A 1 -36.60 -15.42 -12.09
N GLU A 2 -36.56 -14.81 -10.92
CA GLU A 2 -35.71 -13.65 -10.59
C GLU A 2 -34.56 -14.20 -9.76
N GLU A 3 -33.60 -14.81 -10.47
CA GLU A 3 -32.47 -15.52 -9.90
C GLU A 3 -31.53 -14.50 -9.24
N GLN A 4 -31.72 -14.33 -7.93
CA GLN A 4 -30.82 -13.62 -7.04
C GLN A 4 -29.41 -14.20 -7.21
N THR A 5 -28.63 -13.61 -8.12
CA THR A 5 -27.18 -13.64 -8.04
C THR A 5 -26.86 -12.88 -6.76
N VAL A 6 -26.76 -13.60 -5.64
CA VAL A 6 -26.20 -13.11 -4.39
C VAL A 6 -24.77 -12.67 -4.71
N LEU A 7 -24.61 -11.39 -5.09
CA LEU A 7 -23.32 -10.75 -5.19
C LEU A 7 -22.73 -10.70 -3.79
N HIS A 8 -22.08 -11.78 -3.39
CA HIS A 8 -21.26 -11.79 -2.19
C HIS A 8 -20.19 -10.72 -2.37
N PRO A 9 -20.13 -9.70 -1.48
CA PRO A 9 -19.09 -8.70 -1.55
C PRO A 9 -17.71 -9.38 -1.47
N PRO A 10 -16.68 -8.82 -2.12
CA PRO A 10 -15.33 -9.35 -2.04
C PRO A 10 -14.89 -9.45 -0.58
N VAL A 11 -14.56 -10.66 -0.15
CA VAL A 11 -14.06 -10.94 1.18
C VAL A 11 -12.55 -10.83 1.15
N GLN A 12 -11.98 -9.98 2.01
CA GLN A 12 -10.55 -9.91 2.23
C GLN A 12 -10.16 -10.72 3.47
N LEU A 13 -9.20 -11.61 3.31
CA LEU A 13 -8.69 -12.48 4.37
C LEU A 13 -7.20 -12.20 4.58
N GLN A 14 -6.80 -12.08 5.84
CA GLN A 14 -5.41 -12.14 6.26
C GLN A 14 -5.04 -13.60 6.48
N ILE A 15 -4.01 -14.10 5.81
CA ILE A 15 -3.57 -15.50 5.93
C ILE A 15 -2.26 -15.58 6.71
N SER A 16 -2.23 -16.38 7.76
CA SER A 16 -1.02 -16.66 8.53
C SER A 16 -0.37 -17.97 8.09
N GLY A 17 0.97 -18.00 8.06
CA GLY A 17 1.75 -19.20 7.75
C GLY A 17 2.10 -19.39 6.27
N MET A 18 1.82 -18.40 5.41
CA MET A 18 2.34 -18.38 4.03
C MET A 18 3.79 -17.89 4.01
N THR A 19 4.73 -18.80 3.81
CA THR A 19 6.17 -18.46 3.76
C THR A 19 6.75 -18.46 2.35
N CYS A 20 5.99 -18.88 1.34
CA CYS A 20 6.46 -19.03 -0.03
C CYS A 20 5.38 -18.75 -1.08
N ALA A 21 5.78 -18.25 -2.26
CA ALA A 21 4.90 -18.05 -3.41
C ALA A 21 4.23 -19.36 -3.88
N ALA A 22 4.87 -20.51 -3.69
CA ALA A 22 4.29 -21.82 -3.98
C ALA A 22 3.07 -22.15 -3.09
N CYS A 23 3.10 -21.73 -1.81
CA CYS A 23 1.97 -21.87 -0.88
C CYS A 23 0.77 -21.07 -1.36
N ALA A 24 0.99 -19.80 -1.73
CA ALA A 24 -0.05 -18.92 -2.25
C ALA A 24 -0.71 -19.49 -3.53
N THR A 25 0.11 -20.02 -4.44
CA THR A 25 -0.39 -20.64 -5.68
C THR A 25 -1.25 -21.87 -5.40
N THR A 26 -0.89 -22.68 -4.40
CA THR A 26 -1.68 -23.85 -3.98
C THR A 26 -3.04 -23.43 -3.42
N ILE A 27 -3.08 -22.38 -2.59
CA ILE A 27 -4.33 -21.86 -2.02
C ILE A 27 -5.26 -21.34 -3.11
N VAL A 28 -4.76 -20.52 -4.06
CA VAL A 28 -5.54 -20.03 -5.21
C VAL A 28 -6.11 -21.20 -6.00
N LYS A 29 -5.27 -22.18 -6.37
CA LYS A 29 -5.72 -23.36 -7.14
C LYS A 29 -6.78 -24.18 -6.42
N ARG A 30 -6.76 -24.24 -5.08
CA ARG A 30 -7.77 -24.96 -4.28
C ARG A 30 -9.08 -24.19 -4.25
N LEU A 31 -9.03 -22.87 -4.02
CA LEU A 31 -10.22 -22.02 -3.96
C LEU A 31 -10.90 -21.87 -5.33
N SER A 32 -10.13 -21.72 -6.41
CA SER A 32 -10.66 -21.60 -7.78
C SER A 32 -11.24 -22.90 -8.36
N ARG A 33 -11.17 -24.03 -7.64
CA ARG A 33 -11.88 -25.27 -8.02
C ARG A 33 -13.34 -25.28 -7.58
N ILE A 34 -13.73 -24.36 -6.72
CA ILE A 34 -15.10 -24.22 -6.26
C ILE A 34 -15.86 -23.42 -7.32
N ASP A 35 -16.99 -23.94 -7.79
CA ASP A 35 -17.77 -23.31 -8.84
C ASP A 35 -18.25 -21.91 -8.42
N GLY A 36 -18.01 -20.91 -9.28
CA GLY A 36 -18.40 -19.52 -9.05
C GLY A 36 -17.47 -18.72 -8.13
N VAL A 37 -16.36 -19.30 -7.65
CA VAL A 37 -15.41 -18.62 -6.77
C VAL A 37 -14.21 -18.08 -7.54
N HIS A 38 -13.95 -16.79 -7.41
CA HIS A 38 -12.66 -16.20 -7.82
C HIS A 38 -11.82 -15.89 -6.59
N ALA A 39 -10.58 -16.35 -6.60
CA ALA A 39 -9.63 -16.14 -5.51
C ALA A 39 -8.31 -15.56 -6.06
N SER A 40 -7.80 -14.54 -5.37
CA SER A 40 -6.48 -13.97 -5.61
C SER A 40 -5.72 -13.90 -4.30
N VAL A 41 -4.44 -14.21 -4.32
CA VAL A 41 -3.60 -14.21 -3.11
C VAL A 41 -2.30 -13.48 -3.38
N ASN A 42 -1.96 -12.54 -2.51
CA ASN A 42 -0.69 -11.85 -2.48
C ASN A 42 0.13 -12.36 -1.30
N PHE A 43 1.18 -13.14 -1.59
CA PHE A 43 2.07 -13.69 -0.56
C PHE A 43 2.88 -12.60 0.16
N ALA A 44 3.25 -11.51 -0.53
CA ALA A 44 4.10 -10.46 0.03
C ALA A 44 3.38 -9.65 1.11
N SER A 45 2.06 -9.52 0.99
CA SER A 45 1.21 -8.83 1.97
C SER A 45 0.38 -9.80 2.83
N GLU A 46 0.56 -11.11 2.67
CA GLU A 46 -0.24 -12.14 3.38
C GLU A 46 -1.76 -11.96 3.24
N ARG A 47 -2.21 -11.46 2.07
CA ARG A 47 -3.62 -11.14 1.79
C ARG A 47 -4.22 -12.06 0.75
N ALA A 48 -5.46 -12.48 0.98
CA ALA A 48 -6.28 -13.15 0.00
C ALA A 48 -7.59 -12.38 -0.22
N THR A 49 -8.00 -12.26 -1.47
CA THR A 49 -9.29 -11.70 -1.86
C THR A 49 -10.09 -12.80 -2.51
N VAL A 50 -11.29 -13.04 -2.00
CA VAL A 50 -12.20 -14.08 -2.48
C VAL A 50 -13.55 -13.46 -2.81
N THR A 51 -14.08 -13.74 -4.00
CA THR A 51 -15.42 -13.34 -4.43
C THR A 51 -16.25 -14.57 -4.76
N GLY A 52 -17.58 -14.46 -4.59
CA GLY A 52 -18.51 -15.55 -4.91
C GLY A 52 -18.76 -16.55 -3.77
N MET A 53 -18.21 -16.33 -2.57
CA MET A 53 -18.54 -17.14 -1.38
C MET A 53 -18.59 -16.31 -0.11
N GLY A 54 -19.25 -16.83 0.93
CA GLY A 54 -19.32 -16.20 2.24
C GLY A 54 -17.99 -16.25 3.00
N VAL A 55 -17.81 -15.32 3.95
CA VAL A 55 -16.60 -15.22 4.79
C VAL A 55 -16.27 -16.55 5.50
N LYS A 56 -17.29 -17.19 6.08
CA LYS A 56 -17.11 -18.43 6.86
C LYS A 56 -16.60 -19.57 5.98
N ASP A 57 -17.17 -19.72 4.80
CA ASP A 57 -16.81 -20.77 3.85
C ASP A 57 -15.40 -20.52 3.29
N ALA A 58 -15.04 -19.26 3.03
CA ALA A 58 -13.69 -18.89 2.59
C ALA A 58 -12.64 -19.21 3.67
N ILE A 59 -12.91 -18.91 4.94
CA ILE A 59 -12.02 -19.25 6.06
C ILE A 59 -11.90 -20.78 6.21
N ALA A 60 -13.01 -21.51 6.10
CA ALA A 60 -13.01 -22.97 6.16
C ALA A 60 -12.16 -23.59 5.04
N ALA A 61 -12.35 -23.11 3.80
CA ALA A 61 -11.59 -23.61 2.66
C ALA A 61 -10.07 -23.34 2.77
N VAL A 62 -9.68 -22.20 3.34
CA VAL A 62 -8.25 -21.92 3.62
C VAL A 62 -7.72 -22.79 4.76
N LYS A 63 -8.54 -23.06 5.78
CA LYS A 63 -8.20 -23.98 6.88
C LYS A 63 -8.01 -25.42 6.39
N ASP A 64 -8.85 -25.88 5.47
CA ASP A 64 -8.72 -27.19 4.83
C ASP A 64 -7.46 -27.30 3.95
N ALA A 65 -6.97 -26.16 3.43
CA ALA A 65 -5.68 -26.08 2.75
C ALA A 65 -4.48 -26.11 3.72
N GLY A 66 -4.71 -26.10 5.04
CA GLY A 66 -3.68 -26.18 6.07
C GLY A 66 -3.16 -24.83 6.57
N TYR A 67 -3.86 -23.73 6.27
CA TYR A 67 -3.45 -22.37 6.64
C TYR A 67 -4.48 -21.71 7.56
N THR A 68 -4.06 -20.72 8.34
CA THR A 68 -4.99 -19.95 9.17
C THR A 68 -5.40 -18.69 8.43
N ALA A 69 -6.70 -18.40 8.36
CA ALA A 69 -7.23 -17.18 7.77
C ALA A 69 -8.10 -16.43 8.78
N ALA A 70 -7.95 -15.11 8.83
CA ALA A 70 -8.81 -14.20 9.58
C ALA A 70 -9.47 -13.21 8.62
N LEU A 71 -10.72 -12.83 8.90
CA LEU A 71 -11.38 -11.77 8.14
C LEU A 71 -10.65 -10.45 8.37
N LEU A 72 -10.22 -9.82 7.28
CA LEU A 72 -9.73 -8.45 7.33
C LEU A 72 -10.94 -7.54 7.26
N SER A 73 -11.25 -6.87 8.38
CA SER A 73 -12.44 -6.03 8.46
C SER A 73 -12.25 -4.72 7.69
N ASP A 74 -13.35 -4.10 7.27
CA ASP A 74 -13.31 -2.78 6.63
C ASP A 74 -12.69 -1.71 7.54
N ILE A 75 -12.84 -1.86 8.87
CA ILE A 75 -12.23 -0.98 9.86
C ILE A 75 -10.70 -1.09 9.82
N ASP A 76 -10.16 -2.31 9.72
CA ASP A 76 -8.71 -2.54 9.65
C ASP A 76 -8.12 -1.98 8.35
N LEU A 77 -8.84 -2.14 7.23
CA LEU A 77 -8.47 -1.57 5.93
C LEU A 77 -8.42 -0.05 5.96
N ALA A 78 -9.44 0.59 6.52
CA ALA A 78 -9.51 2.04 6.67
C ALA A 78 -8.38 2.56 7.57
N ALA A 79 -8.14 1.89 8.70
CA ALA A 79 -7.07 2.26 9.63
C ALA A 79 -5.68 2.14 8.99
N GLU A 80 -5.41 1.10 8.20
CA GLU A 80 -4.14 0.99 7.48
C GLU A 80 -3.98 2.07 6.41
N ALA A 81 -5.04 2.35 5.64
CA ALA A 81 -5.03 3.41 4.64
C ALA A 81 -4.72 4.78 5.28
N GLU A 82 -5.34 5.09 6.41
CA GLU A 82 -5.09 6.31 7.17
C GLU A 82 -3.64 6.40 7.68
N ARG A 83 -3.06 5.29 8.17
CA ARG A 83 -1.64 5.23 8.57
C ARG A 83 -0.70 5.51 7.39
N ARG A 84 -1.01 4.99 6.20
CA ARG A 84 -0.21 5.26 4.99
C ARG A 84 -0.30 6.73 4.59
N ILE A 85 -1.51 7.30 4.60
CA ILE A 85 -1.74 8.71 4.27
C ILE A 85 -0.99 9.62 5.24
N THR A 86 -1.10 9.38 6.55
CA THR A 86 -0.41 10.18 7.57
C THR A 86 1.10 10.08 7.48
N MET A 87 1.66 8.90 7.19
CA MET A 87 3.10 8.74 6.96
C MET A 87 3.59 9.52 5.73
N LEU A 88 2.87 9.43 4.61
CA LEU A 88 3.20 10.17 3.38
C LEU A 88 3.07 11.68 3.60
N ARG A 89 1.99 12.13 4.25
CA ARG A 89 1.79 13.53 4.61
C ARG A 89 2.92 14.04 5.50
N ARG A 90 3.36 13.26 6.50
CA ARG A 90 4.49 13.62 7.36
C ARG A 90 5.78 13.74 6.57
N ARG A 91 6.07 12.80 5.67
CA ARG A 91 7.25 12.87 4.78
C ARG A 91 7.20 14.10 3.88
N LEU A 92 6.04 14.39 3.29
CA LEU A 92 5.85 15.55 2.42
C LEU A 92 6.03 16.85 3.20
N ILE A 93 5.46 16.97 4.40
CA ILE A 93 5.64 18.14 5.27
C ILE A 93 7.12 18.32 5.64
N VAL A 94 7.82 17.24 6.03
CA VAL A 94 9.25 17.30 6.36
C VAL A 94 10.08 17.72 5.15
N ALA A 95 9.80 17.19 3.96
CA ALA A 95 10.49 17.57 2.73
C ALA A 95 10.25 19.06 2.40
N VAL A 96 8.99 19.52 2.43
CA VAL A 96 8.63 20.92 2.17
C VAL A 96 9.29 21.86 3.16
N LEU A 97 9.25 21.54 4.46
CA LEU A 97 9.90 22.35 5.50
C LEU A 97 11.42 22.40 5.34
N LEU A 98 12.05 21.36 4.79
CA LEU A 98 13.49 21.34 4.52
C LEU A 98 13.85 22.12 3.26
N THR A 99 13.00 22.11 2.22
CA THR A 99 13.25 22.82 0.97
C THR A 99 12.91 24.30 1.01
N LEU A 100 11.90 24.70 1.80
CA LEU A 100 11.51 26.10 1.98
C LEU A 100 12.68 27.01 2.35
N PRO A 101 13.45 26.76 3.43
CA PRO A 101 14.56 27.64 3.79
C PRO A 101 15.64 27.71 2.71
N LEU A 102 15.87 26.61 1.99
CA LEU A 102 16.83 26.56 0.88
C LEU A 102 16.38 27.44 -0.30
N MET A 103 15.07 27.41 -0.62
CA MET A 103 14.47 28.22 -1.67
C MET A 103 14.40 29.70 -1.28
N ASP A 104 14.03 30.00 -0.03
CA ASP A 104 14.00 31.35 0.53
C ASP A 104 15.40 31.97 0.54
N ILE A 105 16.44 31.23 0.96
CA ILE A 105 17.84 31.70 0.91
C ILE A 105 18.24 32.04 -0.53
N GLY A 106 17.94 31.16 -1.50
CA GLY A 106 18.22 31.42 -2.91
C GLY A 106 17.51 32.66 -3.45
N LEU A 107 16.23 32.84 -3.09
CA LEU A 107 15.43 33.99 -3.52
C LEU A 107 15.93 35.31 -2.91
N VAL A 108 16.29 35.31 -1.62
CA VAL A 108 16.86 36.48 -0.93
C VAL A 108 18.21 36.88 -1.55
N LEU A 109 19.08 35.91 -1.85
CA LEU A 109 20.36 36.15 -2.54
C LEU A 109 20.18 36.70 -3.96
N ALA A 110 19.08 36.34 -4.64
CA ALA A 110 18.76 36.83 -5.97
C ALA A 110 18.21 38.28 -5.94
N LEU A 111 17.39 38.62 -4.94
CA LEU A 111 16.69 39.91 -4.85
C LEU A 111 17.54 41.05 -4.28
N GLU A 112 18.53 40.76 -3.43
CA GLU A 112 19.37 41.78 -2.77
C GLU A 112 20.84 41.70 -3.27
N PRO A 113 21.23 42.45 -4.31
CA PRO A 113 22.58 42.41 -4.89
C PRO A 113 23.68 42.90 -3.94
N GLN A 114 23.33 43.48 -2.79
CA GLN A 114 24.24 44.08 -1.82
C GLN A 114 24.82 43.05 -0.82
N LEU A 115 24.25 41.84 -0.76
CA LEU A 115 24.70 40.71 0.08
C LEU A 115 25.58 39.70 -0.67
N ARG A 116 25.86 39.97 -1.96
CA ARG A 116 26.85 39.21 -2.73
C ARG A 116 28.23 39.55 -2.19
N PHE A 117 28.77 38.69 -1.34
CA PHE A 117 30.15 38.84 -0.87
C PHE A 117 31.08 39.01 -2.09
N PRO A 118 32.04 39.96 -2.07
CA PRO A 118 32.83 40.38 -3.24
C PRO A 118 33.73 39.30 -3.87
N ALA A 119 33.72 38.06 -3.37
CA ALA A 119 34.43 36.91 -3.92
C ALA A 119 33.54 35.89 -4.66
N TRP A 120 32.22 36.12 -4.73
CA TRP A 120 31.28 35.16 -5.33
C TRP A 120 31.47 35.01 -6.85
N ASP A 121 31.78 36.12 -7.54
CA ASP A 121 32.02 36.11 -8.99
C ASP A 121 33.26 35.28 -9.35
N TRP A 122 34.31 35.32 -8.52
CA TRP A 122 35.51 34.51 -8.69
C TRP A 122 35.26 33.01 -8.47
N LEU A 123 34.32 32.65 -7.59
CA LEU A 123 33.98 31.26 -7.30
C LEU A 123 33.20 30.62 -8.46
N LEU A 124 32.26 31.35 -9.07
CA LEU A 124 31.56 30.91 -10.28
C LEU A 124 32.51 30.77 -11.48
N VAL A 125 33.44 31.71 -11.65
CA VAL A 125 34.47 31.63 -12.70
C VAL A 125 35.42 30.45 -12.47
N SER A 126 35.69 30.06 -11.23
CA SER A 126 36.54 28.91 -10.92
C SER A 126 35.87 27.54 -11.12
N LEU A 127 34.54 27.49 -11.13
CA LEU A 127 33.74 26.26 -11.25
C LEU A 127 33.26 25.99 -12.69
N SER A 128 33.39 26.96 -13.59
CA SER A 128 33.15 26.79 -15.03
C SER A 128 34.43 26.44 -15.77
#